data_AF-A0A4Z0RBL4-F1
#
_entry.id   AF-A0A4Z0RBL4-F1
#
_cell.length_a   1.000
_cell.length_b   1.000
_cell.length_c   1.000
_cell.angle_alpha   90.00
_cell.angle_beta   90.00
_cell.angle_gamma   90.00
#
_symmetry.space_group_name_H-M   'P 1'
#
loop_
_entity.id
_entity.type
_entity.pdbx_description
1 polymer ?
#
loop_
_entity_poly.entity_id
_entity_poly.type
_entity_poly.pdbx_seq_one_letter_code
_entity_poly.pdbx_strand_id
1 'polypeptide(L)'
;MSERPANPSFITGKTGTLLNVFTYPKYRRMGSATKAICKIIDEAKRLGVSSIDLSATQDGKPLYEKLGFIEPKCTQMRLQLV
;
A
#
# COMPACT_ATOMS: atom_id res chain seq x y z
N MET A 1 -2.97 -4.85 -11.37
CA MET A 1 -2.29 -5.86 -10.52
C MET A 1 -1.03 -6.27 -11.25
N SER A 2 0.06 -6.47 -10.52
CA SER A 2 1.33 -6.93 -11.10
C SER A 2 1.57 -8.35 -10.60
N GLU A 3 1.93 -9.24 -11.53
CA GLU A 3 2.33 -10.60 -11.20
C GLU A 3 3.85 -10.69 -11.16
N ARG A 4 4.37 -11.32 -10.12
CA ARG A 4 5.79 -11.62 -9.93
C ARG A 4 5.94 -13.08 -9.50
N PRO A 5 7.09 -13.73 -9.74
CA PRO A 5 7.34 -15.07 -9.23
C PRO A 5 7.09 -15.13 -7.72
N ALA A 6 6.38 -16.16 -7.26
CA ALA A 6 6.11 -16.35 -5.85
C ALA A 6 7.42 -16.46 -5.07
N ASN A 7 7.50 -15.75 -3.95
CA ASN A 7 8.63 -15.79 -3.03
C ASN A 7 8.13 -15.55 -1.59
N PRO A 8 8.97 -15.68 -0.55
CA PRO A 8 8.52 -15.47 0.83
C PRO A 8 7.89 -14.10 1.11
N SER A 9 8.24 -13.07 0.33
CA SER A 9 7.66 -11.73 0.43
C SER A 9 6.34 -11.59 -0.34
N PHE A 10 6.09 -12.41 -1.37
CA PHE A 10 4.88 -12.41 -2.20
C PHE A 10 4.43 -13.85 -2.50
N ILE A 11 3.85 -14.52 -1.50
CA ILE A 11 3.56 -15.97 -1.50
C ILE A 11 2.65 -16.38 -2.67
N THR A 12 1.72 -15.51 -3.06
CA THR A 12 0.77 -15.77 -4.16
C THR A 12 1.25 -15.25 -5.51
N GLY A 13 2.39 -14.55 -5.55
CA GLY A 13 2.86 -13.83 -6.73
C GLY A 13 2.03 -12.61 -7.14
N LYS A 14 0.91 -12.33 -6.45
CA LYS A 14 0.03 -11.19 -6.73
C LYS A 14 0.31 -10.03 -5.78
N THR A 15 0.59 -8.86 -6.33
CA THR A 15 0.75 -7.62 -5.55
C THR A 15 -0.17 -6.51 -6.06
N GLY A 16 -0.56 -5.64 -5.14
CA GLY A 16 -1.36 -4.44 -5.39
C GLY A 16 -0.55 -3.17 -5.19
N THR A 17 -0.94 -2.11 -5.89
CA THR A 17 -0.44 -0.76 -5.62
C THR A 17 -1.63 0.16 -5.43
N LEU A 18 -1.68 0.87 -4.30
CA LEU A 18 -2.71 1.86 -4.02
C LEU A 18 -2.27 3.22 -4.57
N LEU A 19 -3.04 3.74 -5.52
CA LEU A 19 -2.74 4.98 -6.22
C LEU A 19 -3.83 6.03 -6.00
N ASN A 20 -3.46 7.30 -6.13
CA ASN A 20 -4.39 8.43 -6.29
C ASN A 20 -5.45 8.59 -5.18
N VAL A 21 -5.11 8.26 -3.93
CA VAL A 21 -6.01 8.52 -2.79
C VAL A 21 -6.01 10.01 -2.48
N PHE A 22 -7.13 10.67 -2.76
CA PHE A 22 -7.32 12.09 -2.47
C PHE A 22 -8.65 12.33 -1.76
N THR A 23 -8.61 13.09 -0.67
CA THR A 23 -9.81 13.56 0.04
C THR A 23 -9.82 15.08 0.00
N TYR A 24 -10.91 15.65 -0.53
CA TYR A 24 -11.12 17.10 -0.57
C TYR A 24 -10.93 17.71 0.83
N PRO A 25 -10.28 18.89 0.97
CA PRO A 25 -9.99 19.50 2.27
C PRO A 25 -11.18 19.57 3.23
N LYS A 26 -12.36 19.94 2.71
CA LYS A 26 -13.63 20.03 3.47
C LYS A 26 -14.12 18.71 4.08
N TYR A 27 -13.61 17.56 3.63
CA TYR A 27 -14.02 16.24 4.09
C TYR A 27 -12.88 15.46 4.78
N ARG A 28 -11.74 16.12 5.06
CA ARG A 28 -10.61 15.48 5.75
C ARG A 28 -10.96 15.23 7.22
N ARG A 29 -10.28 14.25 7.83
CA ARG A 29 -10.43 13.85 9.24
C ARG A 29 -11.84 13.35 9.63
N MET A 30 -12.69 13.05 8.65
CA MET A 30 -14.02 12.45 8.85
C MET A 30 -14.05 10.93 8.65
N GLY A 31 -12.90 10.30 8.43
CA GLY A 31 -12.78 8.85 8.26
C GLY A 31 -13.17 8.29 6.89
N SER A 32 -13.51 9.12 5.90
CA SER A 32 -13.90 8.68 4.56
C SER A 32 -12.81 7.87 3.87
N ALA A 33 -11.56 8.36 3.88
CA ALA A 33 -10.43 7.65 3.32
C ALA A 33 -10.17 6.31 4.04
N THR A 34 -10.25 6.29 5.38
CA THR A 34 -10.11 5.07 6.17
C THR A 34 -11.12 4.02 5.75
N LYS A 35 -12.41 4.38 5.65
CA LYS A 35 -13.47 3.46 5.23
C LYS A 35 -13.23 2.91 3.82
N ALA A 36 -12.82 3.76 2.88
CA ALA A 36 -12.52 3.35 1.51
C ALA A 36 -11.34 2.35 1.47
N ILE A 37 -10.23 2.68 2.15
CA ILE A 37 -9.03 1.83 2.15
C ILE A 37 -9.28 0.51 2.86
N CYS A 38 -10.03 0.47 3.97
CA CYS A 38 -10.40 -0.80 4.61
C CYS A 38 -11.12 -1.75 3.65
N LYS A 39 -12.09 -1.24 2.87
CA LYS A 39 -12.78 -2.06 1.86
C LYS A 39 -11.84 -2.57 0.78
N ILE A 40 -10.87 -1.75 0.35
CA ILE A 40 -9.85 -2.17 -0.62
C ILE A 40 -8.97 -3.27 -0.04
N ILE A 41 -8.57 -3.17 1.23
CA ILE A 41 -7.77 -4.19 1.91
C ILE A 41 -8.55 -5.51 2.00
N ASP A 42 -9.82 -5.46 2.39
CA ASP A 42 -10.66 -6.65 2.51
C ASP A 42 -10.84 -7.36 1.15
N GLU A 43 -11.04 -6.58 0.08
CA GLU A 43 -11.13 -7.11 -1.27
C GLU A 43 -9.78 -7.68 -1.75
N ALA A 44 -8.67 -7.01 -1.46
CA ALA A 44 -7.33 -7.50 -1.81
C ALA A 44 -7.03 -8.84 -1.14
N LYS A 45 -7.43 -9.01 0.13
CA LYS A 45 -7.34 -10.30 0.84
C LYS A 45 -8.16 -11.38 0.13
N ARG A 46 -9.40 -11.07 -0.26
CA ARG A 46 -10.29 -12.01 -0.98
C ARG A 46 -9.70 -12.44 -2.33
N LEU A 47 -8.98 -11.55 -3.01
CA LEU A 47 -8.32 -11.82 -4.29
C LEU A 47 -6.96 -12.55 -4.16
N GLY A 48 -6.51 -12.82 -2.94
CA GLY A 48 -5.22 -13.46 -2.66
C GLY A 48 -4.04 -12.56 -2.97
N VAL A 49 -4.17 -11.25 -2.77
CA VAL A 49 -3.04 -10.31 -2.89
C VAL A 49 -2.12 -10.46 -1.69
N SER A 50 -0.83 -10.66 -1.94
CA SER A 50 0.18 -10.86 -0.89
C SER A 50 0.56 -9.55 -0.18
N SER A 51 0.59 -8.44 -0.91
CA SER A 51 0.96 -7.13 -0.38
C SER A 51 0.31 -5.99 -1.17
N ILE A 52 0.16 -4.84 -0.51
CA ILE A 52 -0.25 -3.58 -1.12
C ILE A 52 0.84 -2.54 -0.85
N ASP A 53 1.41 -1.99 -1.91
CA ASP A 53 2.39 -0.91 -1.82
C ASP A 53 1.72 0.45 -2.08
N LEU A 54 2.24 1.50 -1.46
CA LEU A 54 1.82 2.88 -1.73
C LEU A 54 2.97 3.87 -1.48
N SER A 55 2.84 5.05 -2.08
CA SER A 55 3.68 6.20 -1.77
C SER A 55 2.85 7.22 -0.99
N ALA A 56 3.09 7.32 0.31
CA ALA A 56 2.37 8.24 1.18
C ALA A 56 2.91 9.67 1.04
N THR A 57 2.01 10.66 1.04
CA THR A 57 2.38 12.05 1.33
C THR A 57 2.55 12.23 2.83
N GLN A 58 3.25 13.30 3.25
CA GLN A 58 3.43 13.62 4.67
C GLN A 58 2.09 13.67 5.43
N ASP A 59 1.06 14.29 4.84
CA ASP A 59 -0.28 14.39 5.41
C ASP A 59 -1.02 13.04 5.46
N GLY A 60 -0.74 12.14 4.51
CA GLY A 60 -1.39 10.84 4.40
C GLY A 60 -0.75 9.76 5.26
N LYS A 61 0.54 9.89 5.60
CA LYS A 61 1.31 8.89 6.35
C LYS A 61 0.63 8.42 7.64
N PRO A 62 0.10 9.29 8.53
CA PRO A 62 -0.55 8.84 9.77
C PRO A 62 -1.78 7.95 9.56
N LEU A 63 -2.51 8.15 8.45
CA LEU A 63 -3.65 7.31 8.10
C LEU A 63 -3.20 5.90 7.73
N TYR A 64 -2.16 5.79 6.90
CA TYR A 64 -1.65 4.51 6.44
C TYR A 64 -1.00 3.72 7.57
N GLU A 65 -0.22 4.37 8.44
CA GLU A 65 0.34 3.74 9.64
C GLU A 65 -0.75 3.17 10.55
N LYS A 66 -1.85 3.93 10.77
CA LYS A 66 -3.00 3.46 11.54
C LYS A 66 -3.67 2.23 10.93
N LEU A 67 -3.57 2.05 9.62
CA LEU A 67 -4.11 0.90 8.88
C LEU A 67 -3.12 -0.27 8.77
N GLY A 68 -1.94 -0.16 9.38
CA GLY A 68 -0.93 -1.22 9.42
C GLY A 68 0.04 -1.20 8.25
N PHE A 69 0.05 -0.15 7.42
CA PHE A 69 1.14 0.05 6.48
C PHE A 69 2.42 0.41 7.24
N ILE A 70 3.52 -0.20 6.85
CA ILE A 70 4.84 0.03 7.44
C ILE A 70 5.79 0.55 6.37
N GLU A 71 6.70 1.43 6.75
CA GLU A 71 7.80 1.79 5.87
C GLU A 71 8.76 0.60 5.73
N PRO A 72 9.03 0.12 4.51
CA PRO A 72 9.93 -1.00 4.31
C PRO A 72 11.35 -0.61 4.73
N LYS A 73 12.02 -1.48 5.49
CA LYS A 73 13.45 -1.37 5.75
C LYS A 73 14.21 -1.67 4.46
N CYS A 74 14.64 -0.63 3.77
CA CYS A 74 15.42 -0.77 2.55
C CYS A 74 16.91 -0.86 2.90
N THR A 75 17.44 -2.09 2.96
CA THR A 75 18.88 -2.36 3.10
C THR A 75 19.54 -2.60 1.74
N GLN A 76 18.84 -2.27 0.64
CA GLN A 76 19.37 -2.53 -0.69
C GLN A 76 20.60 -1.67 -0.95
N MET A 77 21.65 -2.30 -1.46
CA MET A 77 22.81 -1.61 -2.02
C MET A 77 22.73 -1.77 -3.54
N ARG A 78 22.99 -0.69 -4.28
CA ARG A 78 23.02 -0.71 -5.75
C ARG A 78 24.36 -0.16 -6.20
N LEU A 79 25.11 -0.98 -6.93
CA LEU A 79 26.27 -0.54 -7.69
C LEU A 79 25.82 -0.31 -9.13
N GLN A 80 25.88 0.94 -9.59
CA GLN A 80 25.59 1.27 -10.98
C GLN A 80 26.87 1.10 -11.79
N LEU A 81 26.83 0.27 -12.83
CA LEU A 81 28.00 -0.10 -13.64
C LEU A 81 28.14 0.71 -14.93
N VAL A 82 27.18 1.60 -15.22
CA VAL A 82 27.12 2.48 -16.39
C VAL A 82 26.55 3.84 -16.04
#